data_AF-Q28TX0-F1
#
_entry.id   AF-Q28TX0-F1
#
_cell.length_a   1.000
_cell.length_b   1.000
_cell.length_c   1.000
_cell.angle_alpha   90.00
_cell.angle_beta   90.00
_cell.angle_gamma   90.00
#
_symmetry.space_group_name_H-M   'P 1'
#
loop_
_entity.id
_entity.type
_entity.pdbx_description
1 polymer ?
#
loop_
_entity_poly.entity_id
_entity_poly.type
_entity_poly.pdbx_seq_one_letter_code
_entity_poly.pdbx_strand_id
1 'polypeptide(L)'
;MPRYILRVGVTALLMTLPLAASAQSQLDRFEALSEQMTTLTYQGLAEQYPVLNGLLPAADWGRPERRAGRCALRRYNRAVGEDGVAAMLSELEASIASARPSDLLDGTFEAGVPEGLTASEVQQINTDCGLLELQMQRLAESGAMQALQNQ
;
A
#
# COMPACT_ATOMS: atom_id res chain seq x y z
N MET A 1 -29.93 -61.85 19.36
CA MET A 1 -29.91 -60.62 20.19
C MET A 1 -28.82 -59.70 19.67
N PRO A 2 -29.15 -58.44 19.31
CA PRO A 2 -28.24 -57.52 18.61
C PRO A 2 -27.47 -56.64 19.62
N ARG A 3 -26.26 -56.21 19.27
CA ARG A 3 -25.62 -55.04 19.88
C ARG A 3 -25.00 -54.18 18.79
N TYR A 4 -25.77 -53.22 18.32
CA TYR A 4 -25.32 -52.09 17.52
C TYR A 4 -24.58 -51.12 18.44
N ILE A 5 -23.28 -50.94 18.24
CA ILE A 5 -22.56 -49.82 18.85
C ILE A 5 -22.51 -48.71 17.80
N LEU A 6 -23.47 -47.80 17.91
CA LEU A 6 -23.53 -46.55 17.17
C LEU A 6 -22.42 -45.63 17.70
N ARG A 7 -21.32 -45.47 16.96
CA ARG A 7 -20.36 -44.38 17.18
C ARG A 7 -20.71 -43.24 16.26
N VAL A 8 -21.44 -42.25 16.79
CA VAL A 8 -21.69 -40.97 16.12
C VAL A 8 -20.39 -40.17 16.19
N GLY A 9 -19.62 -40.22 15.10
CA GLY A 9 -18.50 -39.31 14.89
C GLY A 9 -19.02 -37.94 14.46
N VAL A 10 -19.02 -36.97 15.38
CA VAL A 10 -19.25 -35.56 15.08
C VAL A 10 -18.07 -35.09 14.22
N THR A 11 -18.25 -35.09 12.91
CA THR A 11 -17.29 -34.51 11.96
C THR A 11 -17.72 -33.07 11.72
N ALA A 12 -17.28 -32.17 12.60
CA ALA A 12 -17.45 -30.72 12.39
C ALA A 12 -16.50 -30.30 11.27
N LEU A 13 -17.06 -30.22 10.06
CA LEU A 13 -16.40 -29.77 8.84
C LEU A 13 -16.12 -28.26 8.96
N LEU A 14 -14.90 -27.90 9.34
CA LEU A 14 -14.34 -26.54 9.29
C LEU A 14 -14.23 -26.11 7.80
N MET A 15 -15.29 -25.52 7.26
CA MET A 15 -15.32 -24.91 5.91
C MET A 15 -15.64 -23.41 5.97
N THR A 16 -14.91 -22.66 6.77
CA THR A 16 -14.92 -21.20 6.71
C THR A 16 -13.48 -20.74 6.88
N LEU A 17 -12.87 -20.11 5.86
CA LEU A 17 -11.76 -19.13 5.95
C LEU A 17 -11.04 -18.74 4.62
N PRO A 18 -11.57 -18.86 3.38
CA PRO A 18 -10.80 -18.38 2.22
C PRO A 18 -10.67 -16.84 2.15
N LEU A 19 -11.49 -16.07 2.89
CA LEU A 19 -11.53 -14.60 2.79
C LEU A 19 -10.36 -13.87 3.49
N ALA A 20 -9.73 -14.48 4.51
CA ALA A 20 -8.63 -13.82 5.21
C ALA A 20 -7.33 -13.82 4.38
N ALA A 21 -7.15 -14.83 3.53
CA ALA A 21 -5.97 -14.96 2.69
C ALA A 21 -5.95 -13.94 1.54
N SER A 22 -7.12 -13.63 0.94
CA SER A 22 -7.21 -12.66 -0.16
C SER A 22 -6.91 -11.23 0.33
N ALA A 23 -7.49 -10.79 1.44
CA ALA A 23 -7.23 -9.46 2.01
C ALA A 23 -5.77 -9.29 2.46
N GLN A 24 -5.15 -10.34 3.00
CA GLN A 24 -3.72 -10.34 3.34
C GLN A 24 -2.86 -10.19 2.09
N SER A 25 -3.18 -10.93 1.01
CA SER A 25 -2.44 -10.82 -0.26
C SER A 25 -2.55 -9.44 -0.92
N GLN A 26 -3.71 -8.78 -0.84
CA GLN A 26 -3.88 -7.43 -1.37
C GLN A 26 -3.12 -6.39 -0.56
N LEU A 27 -3.09 -6.52 0.77
CA LEU A 27 -2.29 -5.65 1.62
C LEU A 27 -0.80 -5.80 1.33
N ASP A 28 -0.31 -7.03 1.22
CA ASP A 28 1.11 -7.28 0.97
C ASP A 28 1.52 -6.77 -0.43
N ARG A 29 0.65 -6.91 -1.44
CA ARG A 29 0.86 -6.28 -2.76
C ARG A 29 0.87 -4.75 -2.66
N PHE A 30 -0.11 -4.17 -1.96
CA PHE A 30 -0.21 -2.71 -1.84
C PHE A 30 0.99 -2.09 -1.10
N GLU A 31 1.48 -2.77 -0.07
CA GLU A 31 2.71 -2.42 0.64
C GLU A 31 3.90 -2.43 -0.31
N ALA A 32 4.18 -3.56 -0.96
CA ALA A 32 5.32 -3.69 -1.86
C ALA A 32 5.33 -2.60 -2.95
N LEU A 33 4.17 -2.31 -3.56
CA LEU A 33 4.04 -1.27 -4.57
C LEU A 33 4.29 0.13 -3.98
N SER A 34 3.77 0.41 -2.78
CA SER A 34 3.96 1.70 -2.11
C SER A 34 5.41 1.93 -1.68
N GLU A 35 6.08 0.90 -1.19
CA GLU A 35 7.51 0.92 -0.85
C GLU A 35 8.37 1.16 -2.11
N GLN A 36 8.03 0.50 -3.21
CA GLN A 36 8.72 0.67 -4.48
C GLN A 36 8.57 2.10 -5.03
N MET A 37 7.36 2.67 -5.02
CA MET A 37 7.16 4.08 -5.41
C MET A 37 7.94 5.03 -4.50
N THR A 38 7.88 4.82 -3.19
CA THR A 38 8.60 5.68 -2.23
C THR A 38 10.12 5.61 -2.48
N THR A 39 10.64 4.41 -2.79
CA THR A 39 12.03 4.21 -3.17
C THR A 39 12.41 4.99 -4.42
N LEU A 40 11.59 4.93 -5.48
CA LEU A 40 11.82 5.68 -6.72
C LEU A 40 11.78 7.19 -6.48
N THR A 41 10.80 7.68 -5.72
CA THR A 41 10.72 9.09 -5.34
C THR A 41 11.96 9.54 -4.57
N TYR A 42 12.43 8.75 -3.61
CA TYR A 42 13.62 9.06 -2.83
C TYR A 42 14.90 9.03 -3.65
N GLN A 43 15.04 8.09 -4.58
CA GLN A 43 16.14 8.08 -5.54
C GLN A 43 16.16 9.37 -6.36
N GLY A 44 15.01 9.78 -6.89
CA GLY A 44 14.91 11.02 -7.68
C GLY A 44 15.26 12.25 -6.84
N LEU A 45 14.78 12.31 -5.60
CA LEU A 45 15.10 13.41 -4.68
C LEU A 45 16.60 13.48 -4.37
N ALA A 46 17.25 12.34 -4.16
CA ALA A 46 18.68 12.27 -3.90
C ALA A 46 19.53 12.61 -5.15
N GLU A 47 19.05 12.27 -6.35
CA GLU A 47 19.66 12.67 -7.62
C GLU A 47 19.56 14.19 -7.84
N GLN A 48 18.39 14.78 -7.54
CA GLN A 48 18.16 16.22 -7.69
C GLN A 48 18.84 17.06 -6.61
N TYR A 49 18.86 16.56 -5.37
CA TYR A 49 19.42 17.23 -4.20
C TYR A 49 20.43 16.32 -3.50
N PRO A 50 21.71 16.34 -3.91
CA PRO A 50 22.72 15.45 -3.36
C PRO A 50 22.90 15.54 -1.84
N VAL A 51 22.51 16.67 -1.22
CA VAL A 51 22.50 16.87 0.24
C VAL A 51 21.60 15.86 0.97
N LEU A 52 20.61 15.28 0.29
CA LEU A 52 19.67 14.32 0.86
C LEU A 52 20.24 12.88 0.94
N ASN A 53 21.40 12.63 0.34
CA ASN A 53 22.02 11.30 0.37
C ASN A 53 22.30 10.85 1.82
N GLY A 54 21.73 9.71 2.20
CA GLY A 54 21.84 9.17 3.56
C GLY A 54 20.94 9.84 4.60
N LEU A 55 20.15 10.84 4.22
CA LEU A 55 19.16 11.50 5.07
C LEU A 55 17.73 11.06 4.78
N LEU A 56 17.45 10.50 3.61
CA LEU A 56 16.10 9.99 3.30
C LEU A 56 15.79 8.76 4.15
N PRO A 57 14.57 8.65 4.72
CA PRO A 57 14.20 7.50 5.52
C PRO A 57 14.13 6.25 4.65
N ALA A 58 14.20 5.07 5.28
CA ALA A 58 13.89 3.83 4.57
C ALA A 58 12.46 3.86 4.02
N ALA A 59 12.20 3.15 2.93
CA ALA A 59 10.89 3.10 2.30
C ALA A 59 9.97 2.03 2.90
N ASP A 60 10.53 1.08 3.66
CA ASP A 60 9.84 -0.09 4.22
C ASP A 60 8.71 0.29 5.18
N TRP A 61 7.59 -0.43 5.09
CA TRP A 61 6.42 -0.20 5.91
C TRP A 61 6.53 -0.87 7.27
N GLY A 62 6.34 -0.08 8.32
CA GLY A 62 6.18 -0.57 9.67
C GLY A 62 4.72 -0.96 9.99
N ARG A 63 4.49 -1.26 11.26
CA ARG A 63 3.14 -1.51 11.79
C ARG A 63 2.17 -0.33 11.57
N PRO A 64 2.57 0.95 11.72
CA PRO A 64 1.70 2.09 11.45
C PRO A 64 1.22 2.15 9.99
N GLU A 65 2.13 2.04 9.04
CA GLU A 65 1.85 2.08 7.60
C GLU A 65 0.97 0.91 7.19
N ARG A 66 1.26 -0.30 7.66
CA ARG A 66 0.40 -1.47 7.45
C ARG A 66 -1.02 -1.27 7.97
N ARG A 67 -1.21 -0.52 9.05
CA ARG A 67 -2.54 -0.20 9.60
C ARG A 67 -3.26 0.82 8.72
N ALA A 68 -2.56 1.85 8.28
CA ALA A 68 -3.06 2.87 7.37
C ALA A 68 -3.42 2.26 6.00
N GLY A 69 -2.57 1.39 5.45
CA GLY A 69 -2.84 0.65 4.21
C GLY A 69 -4.08 -0.24 4.30
N ARG A 70 -4.29 -0.95 5.42
CA ARG A 70 -5.55 -1.68 5.66
C ARG A 70 -6.77 -0.76 5.72
N CYS A 71 -6.62 0.46 6.26
CA CYS A 71 -7.69 1.44 6.24
C CYS A 71 -8.04 1.84 4.80
N ALA A 72 -7.03 2.16 3.99
CA ALA A 72 -7.20 2.61 2.61
C ALA A 72 -7.83 1.50 1.75
N LEU A 73 -7.28 0.28 1.79
CA LEU A 73 -7.82 -0.86 1.03
C LEU A 73 -9.28 -1.18 1.40
N ARG A 74 -9.67 -1.06 2.68
CA ARG A 74 -11.09 -1.22 3.06
C ARG A 74 -11.99 -0.11 2.54
N ARG A 75 -11.47 1.10 2.32
CA ARG A 75 -12.24 2.19 1.69
C ARG A 75 -12.32 1.99 0.19
N TYR A 76 -11.22 1.62 -0.47
CA TYR A 76 -11.24 1.27 -1.89
C TYR A 76 -12.18 0.10 -2.18
N ASN A 77 -12.08 -1.00 -1.42
CA ASN A 77 -12.97 -2.15 -1.59
C ASN A 77 -14.45 -1.77 -1.39
N ARG A 78 -14.77 -0.86 -0.45
CA ARG A 78 -16.13 -0.34 -0.30
C ARG A 78 -16.62 0.49 -1.47
N ALA A 79 -15.73 1.18 -2.17
CA ALA A 79 -16.08 2.03 -3.30
C ALA A 79 -16.17 1.24 -4.62
N VAL A 80 -15.19 0.35 -4.88
CA VAL A 80 -15.01 -0.29 -6.20
C VAL A 80 -15.05 -1.83 -6.16
N GLY A 81 -15.26 -2.42 -4.99
CA GLY A 81 -15.25 -3.88 -4.79
C GLY A 81 -13.85 -4.50 -4.79
N GLU A 82 -13.78 -5.79 -4.50
CA GLU A 82 -12.52 -6.54 -4.45
C GLU A 82 -11.84 -6.63 -5.82
N ASP A 83 -12.61 -6.87 -6.88
CA ASP A 83 -12.10 -6.96 -8.25
C ASP A 83 -11.56 -5.60 -8.72
N GLY A 84 -12.23 -4.49 -8.38
CA GLY A 84 -11.75 -3.15 -8.68
C GLY A 84 -10.44 -2.81 -7.96
N VAL A 85 -10.29 -3.24 -6.70
CA VAL A 85 -9.01 -3.12 -5.98
C VAL A 85 -7.93 -3.98 -6.61
N ALA A 86 -8.25 -5.21 -7.02
CA ALA A 86 -7.29 -6.09 -7.68
C ALA A 86 -6.83 -5.53 -9.04
N ALA A 87 -7.73 -4.93 -9.81
CA ALA A 87 -7.42 -4.22 -11.06
C ALA A 87 -6.51 -3.02 -10.79
N MET A 88 -6.88 -2.14 -9.84
CA MET A 88 -6.05 -1.00 -9.42
C MET A 88 -4.63 -1.43 -9.07
N LEU A 89 -4.46 -2.44 -8.23
CA LEU A 89 -3.12 -2.89 -7.81
C LEU A 89 -2.31 -3.43 -8.99
N SER A 90 -2.96 -4.05 -9.96
CA SER A 90 -2.29 -4.60 -11.15
C SER A 90 -1.92 -3.50 -12.15
N GLU A 91 -2.75 -2.47 -12.30
CA GLU A 91 -2.40 -1.28 -13.08
C GLU A 91 -1.25 -0.51 -12.43
N LEU A 92 -1.28 -0.33 -11.11
CA LEU A 92 -0.19 0.30 -10.36
C LEU A 92 1.13 -0.45 -10.54
N GLU A 93 1.09 -1.78 -10.45
CA GLU A 93 2.23 -2.67 -10.70
C GLU A 93 2.80 -2.48 -12.12
N ALA A 94 1.92 -2.41 -13.14
CA ALA A 94 2.34 -2.16 -14.51
C ALA A 94 2.96 -0.78 -14.71
N SER A 95 2.36 0.28 -14.13
CA SER A 95 2.89 1.64 -14.21
C SER A 95 4.28 1.75 -13.56
N ILE A 96 4.46 1.17 -12.37
CA ILE A 96 5.73 1.20 -11.64
C ILE A 96 6.82 0.43 -12.39
N ALA A 97 6.49 -0.67 -13.05
CA ALA A 97 7.47 -1.47 -13.80
C ALA A 97 8.21 -0.67 -14.90
N SER A 98 7.57 0.37 -15.43
CA SER A 98 8.16 1.28 -16.43
C SER A 98 8.60 2.64 -15.86
N ALA A 99 8.33 2.92 -14.58
CA ALA A 99 8.57 4.22 -13.99
C ALA A 99 10.06 4.46 -13.71
N ARG A 100 10.51 5.70 -13.94
CA ARG A 100 11.83 6.17 -13.56
C ARG A 100 11.71 7.18 -12.42
N PRO A 101 12.76 7.35 -11.59
CA PRO A 101 12.76 8.34 -10.51
C PRO A 101 12.36 9.75 -10.96
N SER A 102 12.77 10.18 -12.16
CA SER A 102 12.41 11.49 -12.72
C SER A 102 10.91 11.67 -12.92
N ASP A 103 10.21 10.59 -13.32
CA ASP A 103 8.80 10.63 -13.71
C ASP A 103 7.90 10.91 -12.48
N LEU A 104 8.36 10.51 -11.28
CA LEU A 104 7.66 10.74 -10.01
C LEU A 104 7.79 12.20 -9.55
N LEU A 105 8.85 12.90 -9.94
CA LEU A 105 9.13 14.28 -9.51
C LEU A 105 8.57 15.34 -10.45
N ASP A 106 8.57 15.06 -11.75
CA ASP A 106 8.03 15.97 -12.77
C ASP A 106 6.50 15.85 -12.93
N GLY A 107 5.88 14.89 -12.24
CA GLY A 107 4.44 14.66 -12.26
C GLY A 107 3.96 13.96 -13.53
N THR A 108 4.86 13.37 -14.32
CA THR A 108 4.50 12.57 -15.51
C THR A 108 4.11 11.13 -15.17
N PHE A 109 4.41 10.69 -13.95
CA PHE A 109 3.91 9.42 -13.43
C PHE A 109 2.42 9.51 -13.09
N GLU A 110 1.61 8.84 -13.89
CA GLU A 110 0.20 8.62 -13.60
C GLU A 110 0.02 7.20 -13.03
N ALA A 111 -0.18 7.12 -11.72
CA ALA A 111 -0.75 5.92 -11.12
C ALA A 111 -2.23 5.84 -11.51
N GLY A 112 -2.64 4.68 -12.02
CA GLY A 112 -4.04 4.43 -12.36
C GLY A 112 -4.95 4.73 -11.18
N VAL A 113 -5.89 5.66 -11.38
CA VAL A 113 -7.01 5.85 -10.45
C VAL A 113 -7.99 4.72 -10.71
N PRO A 114 -8.45 3.98 -9.69
CA PRO A 114 -9.41 2.90 -9.87
C PRO A 114 -10.64 3.40 -10.61
N GLU A 115 -11.15 2.60 -11.54
CA GLU A 115 -12.46 2.87 -12.13
C GLU A 115 -13.51 3.01 -11.02
N GLY A 116 -14.29 4.09 -11.05
CA GLY A 116 -15.28 4.41 -10.00
C GLY A 116 -14.75 5.28 -8.87
N LEU A 117 -13.47 5.69 -8.89
CA LEU A 117 -12.92 6.73 -8.03
C LEU A 117 -12.33 7.86 -8.86
N THR A 118 -12.29 9.05 -8.27
CA THR A 118 -11.53 10.19 -8.77
C THR A 118 -10.17 10.28 -8.08
N ALA A 119 -9.20 10.96 -8.70
CA ALA A 119 -7.90 11.23 -8.08
C ALA A 119 -8.05 11.93 -6.72
N SER A 120 -9.02 12.86 -6.61
CA SER A 120 -9.35 13.55 -5.37
C SER A 120 -9.81 12.58 -4.27
N GLU A 121 -10.65 11.60 -4.60
CA GLU A 121 -11.12 10.61 -3.63
C GLU A 121 -10.00 9.66 -3.20
N VAL A 122 -9.13 9.25 -4.12
CA VAL A 122 -7.94 8.44 -3.79
C VAL A 122 -7.03 9.20 -2.82
N GLN A 123 -6.74 10.46 -3.12
CA GLN A 123 -5.93 11.32 -2.27
C GLN A 123 -6.57 11.52 -0.89
N GLN A 124 -7.89 11.77 -0.85
CA GLN A 124 -8.63 11.94 0.39
C GLN A 124 -8.59 10.65 1.23
N ILE A 125 -8.81 9.48 0.63
CA ILE A 125 -8.73 8.20 1.34
C ILE A 125 -7.34 7.99 1.96
N ASN A 126 -6.28 8.27 1.22
CA ASN A 126 -4.90 8.15 1.72
C ASN A 126 -4.61 9.11 2.88
N THR A 127 -5.14 10.33 2.78
CA THR A 127 -5.02 11.35 3.82
C THR A 127 -5.79 10.95 5.07
N ASP A 128 -7.07 10.59 4.93
CA ASP A 128 -7.95 10.20 6.04
C ASP A 128 -7.53 8.89 6.73
N CYS A 129 -6.74 8.05 6.05
CA CYS A 129 -6.16 6.84 6.63
C CYS A 129 -4.76 7.06 7.22
N GLY A 130 -4.18 8.25 7.06
CA GLY A 130 -2.89 8.65 7.64
C GLY A 130 -1.67 8.22 6.83
N LEU A 131 -1.82 7.71 5.60
CA LEU A 131 -0.66 7.29 4.79
C LEU A 131 0.25 8.48 4.45
N LEU A 132 -0.35 9.60 4.04
CA LEU A 132 0.40 10.82 3.73
C LEU A 132 1.07 11.41 4.98
N GLU A 133 0.34 11.46 6.09
CA GLU A 133 0.85 11.99 7.36
C GLU A 133 2.06 11.18 7.85
N LEU A 134 1.98 9.85 7.83
CA LEU A 134 3.08 8.97 8.22
C LEU A 134 4.32 9.18 7.35
N GLN A 135 4.14 9.32 6.03
CA GLN A 135 5.24 9.57 5.12
C GLN A 135 5.91 10.93 5.42
N MET A 136 5.11 11.98 5.62
CA MET A 136 5.61 13.30 5.97
C MET A 136 6.32 13.32 7.34
N GLN A 137 5.78 12.59 8.32
CA GLN A 137 6.39 12.44 9.63
C GLN A 137 7.77 11.79 9.52
N ARG A 138 7.91 10.67 8.81
CA ARG A 138 9.20 10.00 8.62
C ARG A 138 10.21 10.91 7.92
N LEU A 139 9.77 11.66 6.91
CA LEU A 139 10.63 12.61 6.22
C LEU A 139 11.08 13.76 7.15
N ALA A 140 10.19 14.27 8.00
CA ALA A 140 10.52 15.30 8.99
C ALA A 140 11.49 14.79 10.07
N GLU A 141 11.32 13.55 10.53
CA GLU A 141 12.19 12.90 11.52
C GLU A 141 13.56 12.51 10.93
N SER A 142 13.65 12.34 9.61
CA SER A 142 14.87 11.93 8.91
C SER A 142 15.96 13.01 8.81
N GLY A 143 15.62 14.28 9.06
CA GLY A 143 16.55 15.40 8.88
C GLY A 143 16.58 15.96 7.45
N ALA A 144 15.95 15.27 6.48
CA ALA A 144 15.90 15.67 5.07
C ALA A 144 15.33 17.09 4.88
N MET A 145 14.24 17.42 5.58
CA MET A 145 13.59 18.73 5.46
C MET A 145 14.46 19.87 6.00
N GLN A 146 15.23 19.63 7.06
CA GLN A 146 16.15 20.60 7.63
C GLN A 146 17.38 20.79 6.72
N ALA A 147 17.87 19.71 6.11
CA ALA A 147 18.97 19.78 5.15
C ALA A 147 18.61 20.63 3.92
N LEU A 148 17.38 20.50 3.40
CA LEU A 148 16.91 21.32 2.29
C LEU A 148 16.77 22.81 2.65
N GLN A 149 16.34 23.12 3.88
CA GLN A 149 16.15 24.52 4.35
C GLN A 149 17.47 25.26 4.58
N ASN A 150 18.56 24.54 4.82
CA ASN A 150 19.89 25.11 5.09
C ASN A 150 20.76 25.22 3.83
N GLN A 151 20.19 25.01 2.64
CA GLN A 151 20.84 25.24 1.35
C GLN A 151 20.67 26.68 0.86
#